data_AF-A0A1I1N150-F1
#
_entry.id   AF-A0A1I1N150-F1
#
_cell.length_a   1.000
_cell.length_b   1.000
_cell.length_c   1.000
_cell.angle_alpha   90.00
_cell.angle_beta   90.00
_cell.angle_gamma   90.00
#
_symmetry.space_group_name_H-M   'P 1'
#
loop_
_entity.id
_entity.type
_entity.pdbx_description
1 polymer ?
#
loop_
_entity_poly.entity_id
_entity_poly.type
_entity_poly.pdbx_seq_one_letter_code
_entity_poly.pdbx_strand_id
1 'polypeptide(L)'
;MRNIDDKMELQAELEYRMNHDALTDLFNRGFFETQMRKYDEEINSPAGLIICDLNELKTVNDLYGHKEGDLLIRTSADILKEFSKSERIIAARIGGDEFALLIADKSLEEVESLAESLHKRFNTCYIESIARNVKMAIGYAYSTVSFNKMDSLFIEADKFMYQDKNQKKILGG
;
A
#
# COMPACT_ATOMS: atom_id res chain seq x y z
N MET A 1 -20.26 -9.48 34.01
CA MET A 1 -20.01 -8.44 32.99
C MET A 1 -18.54 -8.40 32.58
N ARG A 2 -17.56 -8.22 33.48
CA ARG A 2 -16.10 -8.27 33.15
C ARG A 2 -15.63 -9.41 32.21
N ASN A 3 -16.08 -10.64 32.44
CA ASN A 3 -15.63 -11.81 31.65
C ASN A 3 -16.11 -11.83 30.17
N ILE A 4 -17.14 -11.05 29.83
CA ILE A 4 -17.62 -10.93 28.44
C ILE A 4 -16.84 -9.83 27.73
N ASP A 5 -16.61 -8.71 28.42
CA ASP A 5 -15.84 -7.58 27.90
C ASP A 5 -14.38 -8.00 27.60
N ASP A 6 -13.73 -8.70 28.53
CA ASP A 6 -12.35 -9.21 28.36
C ASP A 6 -12.23 -10.18 27.17
N LYS A 7 -13.27 -10.99 26.92
CA LYS A 7 -13.32 -11.91 25.79
C LYS A 7 -13.50 -11.19 24.45
N MET A 8 -14.32 -10.14 24.43
CA MET A 8 -14.54 -9.32 23.24
C MET A 8 -13.29 -8.52 22.88
N GLU A 9 -12.60 -7.94 23.86
CA GLU A 9 -11.33 -7.23 23.65
C GLU A 9 -10.24 -8.17 23.09
N LEU A 10 -10.06 -9.35 23.69
CA LEU A 10 -9.10 -10.33 23.20
C LEU A 10 -9.41 -10.78 21.76
N GLN A 11 -10.70 -10.98 21.44
CA GLN A 11 -11.10 -11.37 20.10
C GLN A 11 -10.80 -10.26 19.09
N ALA A 12 -11.12 -9.01 19.43
CA ALA A 12 -10.81 -7.86 18.57
C ALA A 12 -9.30 -7.71 18.34
N GLU A 13 -8.49 -7.92 19.38
CA GLU A 13 -7.02 -7.87 19.26
C GLU A 13 -6.49 -8.99 18.36
N LEU A 14 -7.03 -10.21 18.48
CA LEU A 14 -6.65 -11.33 17.62
C LEU A 14 -7.02 -11.05 16.15
N GLU A 15 -8.25 -10.59 15.90
CA GLU A 15 -8.70 -10.20 14.55
C GLU A 15 -7.84 -9.08 13.97
N TYR A 16 -7.47 -8.09 14.80
CA TYR A 16 -6.60 -7.00 14.39
C TYR A 16 -5.23 -7.53 13.93
N ARG A 17 -4.57 -8.34 14.77
CA ARG A 17 -3.25 -8.92 14.46
C ARG A 17 -3.28 -9.87 13.26
N MET A 18 -4.41 -10.56 13.03
CA MET A 18 -4.59 -11.42 11.86
C MET A 18 -4.68 -10.64 10.55
N ASN A 19 -5.17 -9.40 10.59
CA ASN A 19 -5.44 -8.59 9.41
C ASN A 19 -4.42 -7.48 9.16
N HIS A 20 -3.56 -7.15 10.13
CA HIS A 20 -2.60 -6.05 10.01
C HIS A 20 -1.14 -6.54 9.98
N ASP A 21 -0.29 -5.77 9.33
CA ASP A 21 1.16 -5.94 9.33
C ASP A 21 1.75 -5.36 10.63
N ALA A 22 2.54 -6.16 11.34
CA ALA A 22 3.04 -5.78 12.67
C ALA A 22 4.02 -4.59 12.68
N LEU A 23 4.67 -4.30 11.55
CA LEU A 23 5.66 -3.21 11.45
C LEU A 23 4.99 -1.88 11.09
N THR A 24 4.04 -1.92 10.17
CA THR A 24 3.44 -0.74 9.54
C THR A 24 2.05 -0.44 10.01
N ASP A 25 1.37 -1.42 10.61
CA ASP A 25 0.01 -1.30 11.10
C ASP A 25 -0.98 -0.94 9.97
N LEU A 26 -0.58 -1.18 8.71
CA LEU A 26 -1.46 -1.29 7.55
C LEU A 26 -2.10 -2.69 7.52
N PHE A 27 -3.08 -2.90 6.64
CA PHE A 27 -3.53 -4.25 6.37
C PHE A 27 -2.39 -5.11 5.82
N ASN A 28 -2.41 -6.40 6.11
CA ASN A 28 -1.44 -7.35 5.58
C ASN A 28 -1.91 -7.92 4.23
N ARG A 29 -1.01 -8.69 3.61
CA ARG A 29 -1.25 -9.39 2.34
C ARG A 29 -2.51 -10.25 2.35
N GLY A 30 -2.75 -11.01 3.42
CA GLY A 30 -3.90 -11.92 3.51
C GLY A 30 -5.24 -11.18 3.53
N PHE A 31 -5.31 -10.08 4.27
CA PHE A 31 -6.49 -9.22 4.25
C PHE A 31 -6.69 -8.58 2.87
N PHE A 32 -5.63 -8.06 2.25
CA PHE A 32 -5.70 -7.47 0.92
C PHE A 32 -6.24 -8.46 -0.13
N GLU A 33 -5.71 -9.68 -0.17
CA GLU A 33 -6.19 -10.74 -1.07
C GLU A 33 -7.65 -11.12 -0.82
N THR A 34 -8.09 -11.10 0.44
CA THR A 34 -9.49 -11.33 0.80
C THR A 34 -10.40 -10.24 0.25
N GLN A 35 -9.99 -8.97 0.34
CA GLN A 35 -10.74 -7.85 -0.22
C GLN A 35 -10.75 -7.88 -1.75
N MET A 36 -9.61 -8.17 -2.37
CA MET A 36 -9.52 -8.37 -3.83
C MET A 36 -10.55 -9.38 -4.32
N ARG A 37 -10.61 -10.57 -3.70
CA ARG A 37 -11.58 -11.61 -4.05
C ARG A 37 -13.02 -11.13 -3.87
N LYS A 38 -13.29 -10.43 -2.77
CA LYS A 38 -14.63 -9.88 -2.49
C LYS A 38 -15.10 -8.93 -3.59
N TYR A 39 -14.24 -8.05 -4.08
CA TYR A 39 -14.57 -7.16 -5.20
C TYR A 39 -14.57 -7.87 -6.56
N ASP A 40 -13.89 -9.01 -6.68
CA ASP A 40 -13.88 -9.81 -7.91
C ASP A 40 -15.15 -10.67 -8.06
N GLU A 41 -15.70 -11.16 -6.94
CA GLU A 41 -16.75 -12.19 -6.94
C GLU A 41 -18.09 -11.71 -6.34
N GLU A 42 -18.08 -10.81 -5.34
CA GLU A 42 -19.27 -10.49 -4.52
C GLU A 42 -19.78 -9.05 -4.68
N ILE A 43 -18.87 -8.07 -4.77
CA ILE A 43 -19.17 -6.64 -4.90
C ILE A 43 -18.76 -6.17 -6.28
N ASN A 44 -19.71 -5.70 -7.09
CA ASN A 44 -19.41 -5.04 -8.35
C ASN A 44 -19.44 -3.52 -8.21
N SER A 45 -18.30 -2.87 -8.38
CA SER A 45 -18.18 -1.41 -8.37
C SER A 45 -17.04 -0.94 -9.28
N PRO A 46 -16.94 0.36 -9.57
CA PRO A 46 -15.67 0.93 -10.00
C PRO A 46 -14.57 0.59 -9.00
N ALA A 47 -13.40 0.21 -9.51
CA ALA A 47 -12.26 -0.19 -8.70
C ALA A 47 -10.95 0.28 -9.35
N GLY A 48 -10.10 0.88 -8.52
CA GLY A 48 -8.72 1.19 -8.84
C GLY A 48 -7.76 0.39 -7.97
N LEU A 49 -6.62 0.02 -8.53
CA LEU A 49 -5.49 -0.53 -7.78
C LEU A 49 -4.29 0.38 -7.97
N ILE A 50 -3.57 0.64 -6.88
CA ILE A 50 -2.26 1.28 -6.92
C ILE A 50 -1.26 0.32 -6.27
N ILE A 51 -0.22 -0.04 -7.00
CA ILE A 51 0.90 -0.85 -6.51
C ILE A 51 2.11 0.06 -6.32
N CYS A 52 2.74 -0.07 -5.17
CA CYS A 52 3.86 0.75 -4.74
C CYS A 52 5.03 -0.16 -4.35
N ASP A 53 6.24 0.22 -4.76
CA ASP A 53 7.48 -0.47 -4.38
C ASP A 53 8.49 0.54 -3.84
N LEU A 54 8.97 0.29 -2.63
CA LEU A 54 9.93 1.13 -1.93
C LEU A 54 11.33 0.90 -2.48
N ASN A 55 11.84 1.90 -3.19
CA ASN A 55 13.17 1.82 -3.81
C ASN A 55 14.28 1.92 -2.77
N GLU A 56 15.41 1.27 -3.07
CA GLU A 56 16.67 1.37 -2.32
C GLU A 56 16.62 0.85 -0.86
N LEU A 57 15.55 0.13 -0.44
CA LEU A 57 15.44 -0.41 0.93
C LEU A 57 16.66 -1.27 1.30
N LYS A 58 17.11 -2.15 0.39
CA LYS A 58 18.31 -2.97 0.61
C LYS A 58 19.55 -2.11 0.83
N THR A 59 19.74 -1.07 0.01
CA THR A 59 20.87 -0.13 0.16
C THR A 59 20.83 0.58 1.51
N VAL A 60 19.64 0.98 1.97
CA VAL A 60 19.48 1.59 3.29
C VAL A 60 19.81 0.60 4.41
N ASN A 61 19.33 -0.64 4.30
CA ASN A 61 19.67 -1.71 5.26
C ASN A 61 21.18 -1.97 5.32
N ASP A 62 21.85 -2.03 4.17
CA ASP A 62 23.27 -2.36 4.09
C ASP A 62 24.15 -1.21 4.61
N LEU A 63 23.74 0.06 4.41
CA LEU A 63 24.52 1.25 4.81
C LEU A 63 24.22 1.74 6.22
N TYR A 64 22.97 1.70 6.65
CA TYR A 64 22.49 2.31 7.89
C TYR A 64 21.90 1.29 8.88
N GLY A 65 21.74 0.03 8.47
CA GLY A 65 21.22 -1.06 9.28
C GLY A 65 19.70 -1.20 9.21
N HIS A 66 19.22 -2.37 9.66
CA HIS A 66 17.80 -2.74 9.58
C HIS A 66 16.85 -1.79 10.32
N LYS A 67 17.31 -1.13 11.39
CA LYS A 67 16.48 -0.15 12.12
C LYS A 67 16.06 1.03 11.25
N GLU A 68 16.96 1.49 10.39
CA GLU A 68 16.69 2.59 9.45
C GLU A 68 15.88 2.13 8.24
N GLY A 69 16.08 0.88 7.78
CA GLY A 69 15.17 0.28 6.79
C GLY A 69 13.75 0.14 7.32
N ASP A 70 13.58 -0.30 8.56
CA ASP A 70 12.28 -0.35 9.23
C ASP A 70 11.66 1.04 9.39
N LEU A 71 12.48 2.07 9.66
CA LEU A 71 12.01 3.46 9.70
C LEU A 71 11.53 3.93 8.33
N LEU A 72 12.25 3.57 7.26
CA LEU A 72 11.85 3.89 5.89
C LEU A 72 10.51 3.23 5.54
N ILE A 73 10.33 1.95 5.89
CA ILE A 73 9.08 1.21 5.68
C ILE A 73 7.93 1.85 6.47
N ARG A 74 8.14 2.17 7.75
CA ARG A 74 7.13 2.83 8.60
C ARG A 74 6.74 4.21 8.06
N THR A 75 7.72 5.03 7.70
CA THR A 75 7.48 6.35 7.09
C THR A 75 6.65 6.21 5.80
N SER A 76 6.97 5.21 4.98
CA SER A 76 6.20 4.93 3.77
C SER A 76 4.75 4.55 4.08
N ALA A 77 4.55 3.71 5.08
CA ALA A 77 3.22 3.30 5.52
C ALA A 77 2.41 4.45 6.12
N ASP A 78 3.03 5.32 6.92
CA ASP A 78 2.37 6.49 7.51
C ASP A 78 1.84 7.43 6.41
N ILE A 79 2.61 7.63 5.34
CA ILE A 79 2.13 8.35 4.15
C ILE A 79 0.92 7.63 3.57
N LEU A 80 0.96 6.31 3.34
CA LEU A 80 -0.19 5.59 2.80
C LEU A 80 -1.44 5.69 3.69
N LYS A 81 -1.27 5.73 5.02
CA LYS A 81 -2.36 5.97 5.98
C LYS A 81 -2.98 7.35 5.82
N GLU A 82 -2.18 8.38 5.53
CA GLU A 82 -2.70 9.74 5.25
C GLU A 82 -3.72 9.72 4.09
N PHE A 83 -3.47 8.88 3.08
CA PHE A 83 -4.27 8.76 1.86
C PHE A 83 -5.36 7.69 1.90
N SER A 84 -5.42 6.87 2.95
CA SER A 84 -6.40 5.77 3.10
C SER A 84 -7.36 5.97 4.28
N LYS A 85 -7.58 7.23 4.70
CA LYS A 85 -8.54 7.58 5.76
C LYS A 85 -10.01 7.30 5.40
N SER A 86 -10.31 7.20 4.10
CA SER A 86 -11.65 6.84 3.63
C SER A 86 -11.81 5.32 3.68
N GLU A 87 -12.97 4.84 4.16
CA GLU A 87 -13.34 3.42 4.12
C GLU A 87 -13.37 2.83 2.69
N ARG A 88 -13.36 3.70 1.67
CA ARG A 88 -13.26 3.32 0.25
C ARG A 88 -11.85 2.98 -0.20
N ILE A 89 -10.84 3.20 0.63
CA ILE A 89 -9.43 3.00 0.28
C ILE A 89 -8.81 2.06 1.30
N ILE A 90 -8.38 0.89 0.84
CA ILE A 90 -7.73 -0.12 1.65
C ILE A 90 -6.25 -0.10 1.34
N ALA A 91 -5.42 0.39 2.25
CA ALA A 91 -3.96 0.35 2.12
C ALA A 91 -3.38 -0.86 2.85
N ALA A 92 -2.53 -1.60 2.16
CA ALA A 92 -1.92 -2.82 2.66
C ALA A 92 -0.43 -2.88 2.36
N ARG A 93 0.33 -3.53 3.25
CA ARG A 93 1.67 -4.01 2.95
C ARG A 93 1.57 -5.46 2.47
N ILE A 94 1.96 -5.69 1.21
CA ILE A 94 1.80 -6.98 0.54
C ILE A 94 3.12 -7.73 0.40
N GLY A 95 4.25 -7.07 0.63
CA GLY A 95 5.59 -7.65 0.58
C GLY A 95 6.58 -6.92 1.50
N GLY A 96 7.87 -7.21 1.34
CA GLY A 96 8.93 -6.59 2.15
C GLY A 96 8.98 -5.07 1.97
N ASP A 97 9.13 -4.64 0.73
CA ASP A 97 9.14 -3.25 0.24
C ASP A 97 7.88 -2.87 -0.56
N GLU A 98 6.93 -3.81 -0.71
CA GLU A 98 5.76 -3.66 -1.56
C GLU A 98 4.48 -3.32 -0.77
N PHE A 99 3.75 -2.35 -1.30
CA PHE A 99 2.47 -1.90 -0.78
C PHE A 99 1.42 -1.86 -1.89
N ALA A 100 0.15 -1.96 -1.49
CA ALA A 100 -0.97 -1.86 -2.41
C ALA A 100 -2.09 -1.02 -1.81
N LEU A 101 -2.84 -0.34 -2.69
CA LEU A 101 -4.08 0.33 -2.35
C LEU A 101 -5.19 -0.21 -3.24
N LEU A 102 -6.28 -0.66 -2.63
CA LEU A 102 -7.54 -0.95 -3.30
C LEU A 102 -8.48 0.23 -3.09
N ILE A 103 -8.94 0.81 -4.19
CA ILE A 103 -9.78 2.01 -4.19
C ILE A 103 -11.13 1.64 -4.80
N ALA A 104 -12.18 1.66 -4.00
CA ALA A 104 -13.53 1.30 -4.41
C ALA A 104 -14.40 2.55 -4.62
N ASP A 105 -15.34 2.47 -5.58
CA ASP A 105 -16.37 3.50 -5.81
C ASP A 105 -15.78 4.92 -5.98
N LYS A 106 -14.74 5.02 -6.82
CA LYS A 106 -14.12 6.28 -7.25
C LYS A 106 -13.95 6.29 -8.76
N SER A 107 -13.91 7.47 -9.36
CA SER A 107 -13.65 7.63 -10.79
C SER A 107 -12.17 7.40 -11.13
N LEU A 108 -11.88 7.22 -12.43
CA LEU A 108 -10.51 7.14 -12.92
C LEU A 108 -9.71 8.39 -12.50
N GLU A 109 -10.28 9.58 -12.69
CA GLU A 109 -9.62 10.85 -12.38
C GLU A 109 -9.27 10.98 -10.90
N GLU A 110 -10.12 10.45 -10.00
CA GLU A 110 -9.82 10.40 -8.58
C GLU A 110 -8.67 9.43 -8.25
N VAL A 111 -8.60 8.28 -8.93
CA VAL A 111 -7.50 7.31 -8.77
C VAL A 111 -6.19 7.89 -9.30
N GLU A 112 -6.21 8.56 -10.44
CA GLU A 112 -5.05 9.24 -11.03
C GLU A 112 -4.55 10.37 -10.12
N SER A 113 -5.48 11.22 -9.65
CA SER A 113 -5.16 12.29 -8.72
C SER A 113 -4.54 11.76 -7.41
N LEU A 114 -5.03 10.62 -6.92
CA LEU A 114 -4.47 9.94 -5.76
C LEU A 114 -3.04 9.44 -6.02
N ALA A 115 -2.80 8.78 -7.14
CA ALA A 115 -1.47 8.29 -7.52
C ALA A 115 -0.46 9.44 -7.69
N GLU A 116 -0.85 10.54 -8.32
CA GLU A 116 -0.02 11.74 -8.44
C GLU A 116 0.29 12.38 -7.08
N SER A 117 -0.71 12.46 -6.21
CA SER A 117 -0.55 13.04 -4.88
C SER A 117 0.37 12.20 -4.01
N LEU A 118 0.26 10.86 -4.10
CA LEU A 118 1.19 9.93 -3.47
C LEU A 118 2.63 10.15 -3.98
N HIS A 119 2.82 10.20 -5.31
CA HIS A 119 4.13 10.49 -5.90
C HIS A 119 4.74 11.78 -5.35
N LYS A 120 3.96 12.87 -5.31
CA LYS A 120 4.41 14.17 -4.77
C LYS A 120 4.78 14.05 -3.29
N ARG A 121 3.95 13.39 -2.48
CA ARG A 121 4.16 13.25 -1.03
C ARG A 121 5.39 12.42 -0.70
N PHE A 122 5.66 11.33 -1.42
CA PHE A 122 6.87 10.54 -1.22
C PHE A 122 8.12 11.34 -1.58
N ASN A 123 8.10 12.02 -2.73
CA ASN A 123 9.25 12.81 -3.20
C ASN A 123 9.60 14.00 -2.29
N THR A 124 8.66 14.49 -1.47
CA THR A 124 8.91 15.56 -0.49
C THR A 124 9.15 15.05 0.93
N CYS A 125 9.00 13.75 1.18
CA CYS A 125 9.24 13.18 2.49
C CYS A 125 10.72 12.92 2.73
N TYR A 126 11.39 13.84 3.43
CA TYR A 126 12.79 13.71 3.80
C TYR A 126 12.94 12.97 5.13
N ILE A 127 13.85 11.99 5.19
CA ILE A 127 14.22 11.28 6.42
C ILE A 127 15.62 11.74 6.83
N GLU A 128 15.69 12.49 7.93
CA GLU A 128 16.92 13.11 8.46
C GLU A 128 18.02 12.08 8.78
N SER A 129 17.66 10.93 9.39
CA SER A 129 18.63 9.92 9.83
C SER A 129 19.44 9.30 8.69
N ILE A 130 18.88 9.28 7.48
CA ILE A 130 19.53 8.78 6.26
C ILE A 130 19.80 9.89 5.23
N ALA A 131 19.50 11.14 5.59
CA ALA A 131 19.67 12.35 4.80
C ALA A 131 19.12 12.30 3.35
N ARG A 132 17.97 11.64 3.15
CA ARG A 132 17.40 11.39 1.81
C ARG A 132 15.86 11.40 1.81
N ASN A 133 15.29 11.68 0.64
CA ASN A 133 13.85 11.54 0.42
C ASN A 133 13.45 10.08 0.23
N VAL A 134 12.23 9.75 0.63
CA VAL A 134 11.60 8.46 0.32
C VAL A 134 11.40 8.35 -1.19
N LYS A 135 11.96 7.31 -1.79
CA LYS A 135 11.75 7.00 -3.21
C LYS A 135 10.82 5.81 -3.34
N MET A 136 9.69 6.02 -4.00
CA MET A 136 8.71 4.96 -4.28
C MET A 136 8.48 4.87 -5.78
N ALA A 137 8.44 3.65 -6.32
CA ALA A 137 7.87 3.38 -7.62
C ALA A 137 6.36 3.16 -7.48
N ILE A 138 5.55 3.71 -8.37
CA ILE A 138 4.08 3.62 -8.28
C ILE A 138 3.50 3.30 -9.66
N GLY A 139 2.56 2.37 -9.70
CA GLY A 139 1.74 2.07 -10.86
C GLY A 139 0.29 1.90 -10.46
N TYR A 140 -0.63 2.21 -11.37
CA TYR A 140 -2.05 2.10 -11.10
C TYR A 140 -2.81 1.51 -12.29
N ALA A 141 -3.96 0.89 -11.99
CA ALA A 141 -4.91 0.40 -12.99
C ALA A 141 -6.33 0.67 -12.50
N TYR A 142 -7.28 0.74 -13.43
CA TYR A 142 -8.67 1.08 -13.12
C TYR A 142 -9.65 0.31 -14.00
N SER A 143 -10.79 -0.05 -13.42
CA SER A 143 -11.94 -0.55 -14.14
C SER A 143 -13.22 0.09 -13.60
N THR A 144 -14.20 0.31 -14.47
CA THR A 144 -15.55 0.75 -14.08
C THR A 144 -16.38 -0.37 -13.43
N VAL A 145 -15.92 -1.62 -13.55
CA VAL A 145 -16.52 -2.82 -12.94
C VAL A 145 -15.41 -3.71 -12.37
N SER A 146 -15.61 -4.22 -11.16
CA SER A 146 -14.61 -5.03 -10.47
C SER A 146 -14.74 -6.53 -10.76
N PHE A 147 -15.91 -6.99 -11.16
CA PHE A 147 -16.18 -8.43 -11.36
C PHE A 147 -15.29 -9.09 -12.41
N ASN A 148 -14.56 -10.13 -11.99
CA ASN A 148 -13.56 -10.85 -12.79
C ASN A 148 -12.50 -9.91 -13.41
N LYS A 149 -12.17 -8.81 -12.73
CA LYS A 149 -11.20 -7.80 -13.17
C LYS A 149 -10.07 -7.59 -12.19
N MET A 150 -10.23 -7.94 -10.92
CA MET A 150 -9.28 -7.54 -9.88
C MET A 150 -7.88 -8.12 -10.14
N ASP A 151 -7.77 -9.39 -10.52
CA ASP A 151 -6.46 -9.99 -10.89
C ASP A 151 -5.81 -9.28 -12.09
N SER A 152 -6.60 -8.96 -13.12
CA SER A 152 -6.08 -8.26 -14.30
C SER A 152 -5.63 -6.83 -13.98
N LEU A 153 -6.36 -6.13 -13.10
CA LEU A 153 -5.97 -4.81 -12.61
C LEU A 153 -4.68 -4.88 -11.80
N PHE A 154 -4.51 -5.93 -10.98
CA PHE A 154 -3.30 -6.09 -10.18
C PHE A 154 -2.09 -6.27 -11.08
N ILE A 155 -2.19 -7.15 -12.08
CA ILE A 155 -1.12 -7.39 -13.06
C ILE A 155 -0.78 -6.12 -13.85
N GLU A 156 -1.79 -5.35 -14.25
CA GLU A 156 -1.59 -4.11 -14.98
C GLU A 156 -0.92 -3.02 -14.13
N ALA A 157 -1.40 -2.82 -12.89
CA ALA A 157 -0.82 -1.85 -11.97
C ALA A 157 0.62 -2.21 -11.58
N ASP A 158 0.90 -3.49 -11.33
CA ASP A 158 2.25 -4.02 -11.05
C ASP A 158 3.19 -3.78 -12.24
N LYS A 159 2.73 -4.05 -13.47
CA LYS A 159 3.49 -3.77 -14.68
C LYS A 159 3.84 -2.28 -14.81
N PHE A 160 2.90 -1.38 -14.55
CA PHE A 160 3.17 0.06 -14.59
C PHE A 160 4.12 0.51 -13.48
N MET A 161 4.00 -0.07 -12.28
CA MET A 161 4.93 0.17 -11.17
C MET A 161 6.35 -0.25 -11.57
N TYR A 162 6.50 -1.42 -12.19
CA TYR A 162 7.79 -1.90 -12.65
C TYR A 162 8.40 -1.01 -13.74
N GLN A 163 7.57 -0.45 -14.63
CA GLN A 163 8.02 0.53 -15.64
C GLN A 163 8.54 1.81 -15.00
N ASP A 164 7.81 2.37 -14.03
CA ASP A 164 8.23 3.54 -13.26
C ASP A 164 9.54 3.28 -12.49
N LYS A 165 9.67 2.09 -11.86
CA LYS A 165 10.89 1.65 -11.18
C LYS A 165 12.10 1.64 -12.12
N ASN A 166 11.94 1.12 -13.33
CA ASN A 166 13.04 1.09 -14.32
C ASN A 166 13.38 2.47 -14.85
N GLN A 167 12.39 3.33 -15.13
CA GLN A 167 12.64 4.69 -15.57
C GLN A 167 13.43 5.49 -14.52
N LYS A 168 13.07 5.34 -13.23
CA LYS A 168 13.78 5.97 -12.12
C LYS A 168 15.20 5.45 -11.93
N LYS A 169 15.46 4.16 -12.18
CA LYS A 169 16.83 3.62 -12.20
C LYS A 169 17.68 4.21 -13.32
N ILE A 170 17.09 4.48 -14.49
CA ILE A 170 17.80 5.08 -15.62
C ILE A 170 18.09 6.56 -15.38
N LEU A 171 17.14 7.31 -14.81
CA LEU A 171 17.26 8.75 -14.54
C LEU A 171 18.05 9.09 -13.26
N GLY A 172 18.18 8.12 -12.34
CA GLY A 172 18.86 8.27 -11.05
C GLY A 172 20.26 7.65 -10.99
N GLY A 173 20.83 7.27 -12.13
CA GLY A 173 22.22 6.82 -12.29
C GLY A 173 23.17 7.96 -12.61
#